data_AF-A0AAV9EW15-F1
#
_entry.id   AF-A0AAV9EW15-F1
#
_cell.length_a   1.000
_cell.length_b   1.000
_cell.length_c   1.000
_cell.angle_alpha   90.00
_cell.angle_beta   90.00
_cell.angle_gamma   90.00
#
_symmetry.space_group_name_H-M   'P 1'
#
loop_
_entity.id
_entity.type
_entity.pdbx_description
1 polymer ?
#
loop_
_entity_poly.entity_id
_entity_poly.type
_entity_poly.pdbx_seq_one_letter_code
_entity_poly.pdbx_strand_id
1 'polypeptide(L)'
;MMDRRLLLLVASLCFVGSVSASAGDADPLYKSCLDECQSTGCVGENCFHHCRFSSDGAPLEGPWYMQEPLYLRWKRWDCESDCRYNCMMRREEERGALGLGPVKYHGKWPFLRVLALQEPVSVALSALNLIMHFHGWLSFFILLYYKLPLRPQRRRTYYEFTGLWHIYGILAMNSWFWSTVFHCCDVDLTEKLDYSSAVALLGYSLILAVLRTFNVREEARRVMFAAPLLAFVTTHILFLNFIISTTGGI
;
A
#
# COMPACT_ATOMS: atom_id res chain seq x y z
N MET A 1 -38.38 10.78 21.97
CA MET A 1 -36.96 10.47 22.23
C MET A 1 -36.39 9.85 20.97
N MET A 2 -35.73 10.66 20.15
CA MET A 2 -35.03 10.20 18.96
C MET A 2 -33.72 9.58 19.44
N ASP A 3 -33.52 8.30 19.16
CA ASP A 3 -32.44 7.50 19.74
C ASP A 3 -31.07 8.12 19.37
N ARG A 4 -30.21 8.32 20.37
CA ARG A 4 -28.87 8.90 20.21
C ARG A 4 -28.02 8.12 19.20
N ARG A 5 -28.37 6.85 18.97
CA ARG A 5 -27.81 5.98 17.92
C ARG A 5 -28.25 6.37 16.51
N LEU A 6 -29.49 6.82 16.33
CA LEU A 6 -30.03 7.31 15.06
C LEU A 6 -29.39 8.64 14.65
N LEU A 7 -29.16 9.53 15.62
CA LEU A 7 -28.44 10.79 15.40
C LEU A 7 -26.97 10.57 15.00
N LEU A 8 -26.29 9.56 15.56
CA LEU A 8 -24.92 9.19 15.17
C LEU A 8 -24.87 8.54 13.77
N LEU A 9 -25.85 7.70 13.44
CA LEU A 9 -25.99 7.13 12.09
C LEU A 9 -26.27 8.20 11.04
N VAL A 10 -27.21 9.12 11.31
CA VAL A 10 -27.51 10.26 10.42
C VAL A 10 -26.31 11.21 10.31
N ALA A 11 -25.61 11.50 11.41
CA ALA A 11 -24.39 12.31 11.38
C ALA A 11 -23.26 11.64 10.57
N SER A 12 -23.15 10.30 10.59
CA SER A 12 -22.18 9.56 9.76
C SER A 12 -22.55 9.55 8.27
N LEU A 13 -23.84 9.55 7.95
CA LEU A 13 -24.35 9.60 6.56
C LEU A 13 -24.20 11.00 5.93
N CYS A 14 -24.10 12.07 6.74
CA CYS A 14 -23.87 13.43 6.25
C CYS A 14 -22.42 13.72 5.84
N PHE A 15 -21.48 12.79 6.05
CA PHE A 15 -20.08 12.89 5.60
C PHE A 15 -19.79 12.19 4.27
N VAL A 16 -20.83 11.82 3.50
CA VAL A 16 -20.64 11.36 2.12
C VAL A 16 -20.38 12.59 1.25
N GLY A 17 -19.14 13.06 1.27
CA GLY A 17 -18.65 14.05 0.31
C GLY A 17 -18.74 13.50 -1.11
N SER A 18 -18.97 14.38 -2.08
CA SER A 18 -18.87 14.02 -3.49
C SER A 18 -17.45 13.50 -3.78
N VAL A 19 -17.36 12.25 -4.25
CA VAL A 19 -16.11 11.70 -4.75
C VAL A 19 -15.87 12.32 -6.12
N SER A 20 -15.11 13.41 -6.17
CA SER A 20 -14.63 13.97 -7.43
C SER A 20 -13.44 13.14 -7.91
N ALA A 21 -13.47 12.73 -9.18
CA ALA A 21 -12.29 12.19 -9.85
C ALA A 21 -11.14 13.20 -9.80
N SER A 22 -9.89 12.73 -9.87
CA SER A 22 -8.75 13.65 -9.84
C SER A 22 -8.82 14.64 -11.01
N ALA A 23 -8.23 15.83 -10.85
CA ALA A 23 -8.24 16.85 -11.88
C ALA A 23 -7.64 16.35 -13.22
N GLY A 24 -6.62 15.48 -13.13
CA GLY A 24 -6.06 14.79 -14.30
C GLY A 24 -7.01 13.76 -14.91
N ASP A 25 -7.72 12.99 -14.09
CA ASP A 25 -8.69 11.97 -14.54
C ASP A 25 -9.91 12.60 -15.23
N ALA A 26 -10.21 13.86 -14.91
CA ALA A 26 -11.26 14.63 -15.56
C ALA A 26 -10.83 15.24 -16.91
N ASP A 27 -9.52 15.28 -17.22
CA ASP A 27 -9.00 15.90 -18.45
C ASP A 27 -9.40 15.07 -19.69
N PRO A 28 -10.17 15.64 -20.64
CA PRO A 28 -10.62 14.91 -21.82
C PRO A 28 -9.46 14.49 -22.74
N LEU A 29 -8.35 15.25 -22.76
CA LEU A 29 -7.18 14.90 -23.57
C LEU A 29 -6.45 13.69 -22.97
N TYR A 30 -6.39 13.62 -21.64
CA TYR A 30 -5.85 12.45 -20.95
C TYR A 30 -6.69 11.19 -21.26
N LYS A 31 -8.03 11.28 -21.14
CA LYS A 31 -8.93 10.17 -21.49
C LYS A 31 -8.78 9.71 -22.93
N SER A 32 -8.72 10.65 -23.88
CA SER A 32 -8.51 10.32 -25.29
C SER A 32 -7.19 9.58 -25.53
N CYS A 33 -6.12 9.97 -24.84
CA CYS A 33 -4.84 9.27 -24.91
C CYS A 33 -4.93 7.85 -24.33
N LEU A 34 -5.64 7.66 -23.23
CA LEU A 34 -5.85 6.33 -22.66
C LEU A 34 -6.60 5.41 -23.62
N ASP A 35 -7.70 5.89 -24.20
CA ASP A 35 -8.52 5.12 -25.14
C ASP A 35 -7.72 4.74 -26.40
N GLU A 36 -6.91 5.68 -26.92
CA GLU A 36 -6.01 5.42 -28.04
C GLU A 36 -4.91 4.41 -27.67
N CYS A 37 -4.28 4.56 -26.51
CA CYS A 37 -3.22 3.65 -26.08
C CYS A 37 -3.74 2.24 -25.78
N GLN A 38 -4.92 2.12 -25.16
CA GLN A 38 -5.54 0.83 -24.90
C GLN A 38 -6.01 0.12 -26.18
N SER A 39 -6.27 0.86 -27.27
CA SER A 39 -6.66 0.26 -28.54
C SER A 39 -5.47 -0.05 -29.45
N THR A 40 -4.48 0.83 -29.50
CA THR A 40 -3.31 0.72 -30.40
C THR A 40 -2.09 0.09 -29.73
N GLY A 41 -2.02 0.10 -28.40
CA GLY A 41 -0.85 -0.27 -27.61
C GLY A 41 0.29 0.75 -27.68
N CYS A 42 0.03 1.98 -28.13
CA CYS A 42 1.05 3.01 -28.34
C CYS A 42 0.64 4.39 -27.78
N VAL A 43 1.63 5.15 -27.32
CA VAL A 43 1.50 6.58 -27.02
C VAL A 43 2.54 7.34 -27.86
N GLY A 44 2.08 7.97 -28.94
CA GLY A 44 2.99 8.62 -29.90
C GLY A 44 3.93 7.60 -30.55
N GLU A 45 5.24 7.78 -30.39
CA GLU A 45 6.27 6.87 -30.93
C GLU A 45 6.56 5.67 -29.99
N ASN A 46 6.09 5.71 -28.74
CA ASN A 46 6.33 4.65 -27.77
C ASN A 46 5.24 3.58 -27.86
N CYS A 47 5.58 2.41 -28.38
CA CYS A 47 4.68 1.26 -28.47
C CYS A 47 5.07 0.14 -27.49
N PHE A 48 4.08 -0.41 -26.80
CA PHE A 48 4.27 -1.47 -25.80
C PHE A 48 3.95 -2.84 -26.40
N HIS A 49 4.96 -3.70 -26.56
CA HIS A 49 4.77 -5.03 -27.16
C HIS A 49 3.80 -5.93 -26.39
N HIS A 50 3.68 -5.74 -25.06
CA HIS A 50 2.76 -6.49 -24.22
C HIS A 50 1.31 -5.97 -24.28
N CYS A 51 1.08 -4.81 -24.90
CA CYS A 51 -0.24 -4.26 -25.22
C CYS A 51 -0.80 -4.73 -26.57
N ARG A 52 -0.14 -5.68 -27.27
CA ARG A 52 -0.66 -6.16 -28.55
C ARG A 52 -1.92 -6.99 -28.34
N PHE A 53 -3.07 -6.40 -28.65
CA PHE A 53 -4.34 -7.10 -28.73
C PHE A 53 -4.36 -7.93 -30.02
N SER A 54 -4.32 -9.26 -29.89
CA SER A 54 -4.66 -10.13 -31.01
C SER A 54 -6.15 -9.95 -31.31
N SER A 55 -6.51 -9.77 -32.58
CA SER A 55 -7.89 -9.55 -33.06
C SER A 55 -8.89 -10.65 -32.65
N ASP A 56 -8.41 -11.78 -32.12
CA ASP A 56 -9.23 -12.96 -31.79
C ASP A 56 -9.33 -13.28 -30.29
N GLY A 57 -8.88 -12.41 -29.39
CA GLY A 57 -9.06 -12.61 -27.94
C GLY A 57 -8.33 -13.84 -27.35
N ALA A 58 -7.51 -14.54 -28.13
CA ALA A 58 -6.64 -15.59 -27.66
C ALA A 58 -5.27 -14.99 -27.26
N PRO A 59 -4.74 -15.28 -26.06
CA PRO A 59 -3.32 -15.08 -25.80
C PRO A 59 -2.55 -15.86 -26.86
N LEU A 60 -1.56 -15.24 -27.52
CA LEU A 60 -0.61 -15.98 -28.34
C LEU A 60 0.11 -16.99 -27.43
N GLU A 61 -0.34 -18.24 -27.46
CA GLU A 61 0.41 -19.39 -26.93
C GLU A 61 1.67 -19.54 -27.78
N GLY A 62 2.69 -18.75 -27.44
CA GLY A 62 4.05 -18.98 -27.89
C GLY A 62 4.56 -20.31 -27.32
N PRO A 63 5.57 -20.93 -27.95
CA PRO A 63 6.13 -22.20 -27.50
C PRO A 63 6.48 -22.17 -26.01
N TRP A 64 6.24 -23.26 -25.29
CA TRP A 64 6.39 -23.42 -23.83
C TRP A 64 7.76 -22.97 -23.26
N TYR A 65 8.79 -22.88 -24.10
CA TYR A 65 10.15 -22.42 -23.75
C TYR A 65 10.38 -20.90 -23.90
N MET A 66 9.40 -20.15 -24.42
CA MET A 66 9.35 -18.68 -24.44
C MET A 66 8.49 -18.11 -23.30
N GLN A 67 8.14 -18.92 -22.30
CA GLN A 67 7.55 -18.39 -21.08
C GLN A 67 8.58 -17.53 -20.37
N GLU A 68 8.31 -16.23 -20.32
CA GLU A 68 9.16 -15.29 -19.62
C GLU A 68 9.35 -15.73 -18.16
N PRO A 69 10.58 -15.67 -17.63
CA PRO A 69 10.84 -16.01 -16.25
C PRO A 69 9.94 -15.21 -15.30
N LEU A 70 9.52 -15.82 -14.19
CA LEU A 70 8.54 -15.26 -13.25
C LEU A 70 8.90 -13.86 -12.74
N TYR A 71 10.20 -13.51 -12.68
CA TYR A 71 10.65 -12.17 -12.30
C TYR A 71 10.34 -11.10 -13.37
N LEU A 72 10.34 -11.46 -14.67
CA LEU A 72 9.91 -10.57 -15.74
C LEU A 72 8.40 -10.44 -15.75
N ARG A 73 7.66 -11.53 -15.49
CA ARG A 73 6.21 -11.49 -15.31
C ARG A 73 5.77 -10.62 -14.12
N TRP A 74 6.57 -10.61 -13.05
CA TRP A 74 6.35 -9.74 -11.89
C TRP A 74 6.77 -8.28 -12.14
N LYS A 75 7.78 -8.04 -12.98
CA LYS A 75 8.17 -6.70 -13.46
C LYS A 75 7.30 -6.17 -14.60
N ARG A 76 6.43 -7.00 -15.18
CA ARG A 76 5.62 -6.63 -16.33
C ARG A 76 4.45 -5.80 -15.83
N TRP A 77 4.57 -4.49 -16.04
CA TRP A 77 3.47 -3.56 -15.98
C TRP A 77 2.35 -4.06 -16.88
N ASP A 78 1.11 -3.98 -16.43
CA ASP A 78 -0.02 -4.23 -17.30
C ASP A 78 -0.12 -3.11 -18.35
N CYS A 79 -0.73 -3.45 -19.48
CA CYS A 79 -0.90 -2.49 -20.56
C CYS A 79 -1.58 -1.20 -20.08
N GLU A 80 -2.53 -1.35 -19.18
CA GLU A 80 -3.27 -0.25 -18.58
C GLU A 80 -2.36 0.70 -17.78
N SER A 81 -1.48 0.20 -16.91
CA SER A 81 -0.57 1.08 -16.14
C SER A 81 0.46 1.78 -17.01
N ASP A 82 0.97 1.13 -18.07
CA ASP A 82 1.91 1.77 -18.99
C ASP A 82 1.24 2.85 -19.84
N CYS A 83 0.01 2.61 -20.31
CA CYS A 83 -0.81 3.64 -20.95
C CYS A 83 -1.09 4.80 -20.00
N ARG A 84 -1.55 4.52 -18.76
CA ARG A 84 -1.81 5.54 -17.73
C ARG A 84 -0.59 6.41 -17.46
N TYR A 85 0.58 5.79 -17.32
CA TYR A 85 1.83 6.50 -17.05
C TYR A 85 2.27 7.38 -18.22
N ASN A 86 2.33 6.84 -19.44
CA ASN A 86 2.84 7.60 -20.59
C ASN A 86 1.89 8.73 -21.00
N CYS A 87 0.57 8.50 -20.94
CA CYS A 87 -0.41 9.55 -21.17
C CYS A 87 -0.34 10.65 -20.11
N MET A 88 -0.14 10.30 -18.83
CA MET A 88 0.07 11.26 -17.76
C MET A 88 1.33 12.11 -18.03
N MET A 89 2.46 11.46 -18.33
CA MET A 89 3.73 12.18 -18.59
C MET A 89 3.63 13.12 -19.78
N ARG A 90 3.03 12.68 -20.90
CA ARG A 90 2.80 13.52 -22.07
C ARG A 90 1.91 14.72 -21.75
N ARG A 91 0.83 14.51 -20.99
CA ARG A 91 -0.08 15.59 -20.63
C ARG A 91 0.59 16.62 -19.72
N GLU A 92 1.42 16.17 -18.79
CA GLU A 92 2.15 17.05 -17.88
C GLU A 92 3.27 17.83 -18.58
N GLU A 93 3.88 17.27 -19.62
CA GLU A 93 4.78 18.01 -20.51
C GLU A 93 4.04 19.15 -21.23
N GLU A 94 2.88 18.87 -21.82
CA GLU A 94 2.04 19.88 -22.49
C GLU A 94 1.57 20.97 -21.52
N ARG A 95 1.17 20.60 -20.30
CA ARG A 95 0.78 21.54 -19.23
C ARG A 95 1.96 22.39 -18.76
N GLY A 96 3.14 21.78 -18.61
CA GLY A 96 4.38 22.46 -18.27
C GLY A 96 4.79 23.49 -19.33
N ALA A 97 4.64 23.16 -20.61
CA ALA A 97 4.88 24.09 -21.73
C ALA A 97 3.93 25.30 -21.70
N LEU A 98 2.73 25.15 -21.15
CA LEU A 98 1.75 26.22 -20.94
C LEU A 98 1.93 26.97 -19.61
N GLY A 99 2.94 26.62 -18.80
CA GLY A 99 3.18 27.21 -17.48
C GLY A 99 2.15 26.81 -16.42
N LEU A 100 1.39 25.75 -16.65
CA LEU A 100 0.42 25.22 -15.68
C LEU A 100 1.14 24.31 -14.66
N GLY A 101 0.73 24.38 -13.41
CA GLY A 101 1.24 23.49 -12.35
C GLY A 101 0.80 22.04 -12.55
N PRO A 102 1.54 21.08 -11.94
CA PRO A 102 1.25 19.67 -12.11
C PRO A 102 -0.05 19.26 -11.42
N VAL A 103 -0.73 18.25 -11.97
CA VAL A 103 -1.93 17.66 -11.36
C VAL A 103 -1.77 16.16 -11.12
N LYS A 104 -2.70 15.61 -10.34
CA LYS A 104 -2.73 14.21 -9.94
C LYS A 104 -3.60 13.41 -10.92
N TYR A 105 -3.21 12.18 -11.26
CA TYR A 105 -3.95 11.24 -12.13
C TYR A 105 -4.03 9.89 -11.43
N HIS A 106 -5.22 9.31 -11.26
CA HIS A 106 -5.48 8.01 -10.63
C HIS A 106 -4.66 7.80 -9.36
N GLY A 107 -4.74 8.75 -8.41
CA GLY A 107 -3.99 8.60 -7.16
C GLY A 107 -2.49 8.96 -7.24
N LYS A 108 -1.94 9.27 -8.42
CA LYS A 108 -0.49 9.40 -8.68
C LYS A 108 -0.08 10.80 -9.15
N TRP A 109 1.14 11.19 -8.78
CA TRP A 109 1.81 12.38 -9.30
C TRP A 109 2.72 11.99 -10.50
N PRO A 110 3.03 12.92 -11.41
CA PRO A 110 3.82 12.65 -12.61
C PRO A 110 5.32 12.55 -12.29
N PHE A 111 5.71 11.47 -11.61
CA PHE A 111 7.10 11.18 -11.30
C PHE A 111 7.77 10.40 -12.43
N LEU A 112 9.02 10.76 -12.75
CA LEU A 112 9.83 10.04 -13.72
C LEU A 112 10.27 8.68 -13.14
N ARG A 113 9.91 7.58 -13.82
CA ARG A 113 10.42 6.23 -13.55
C ARG A 113 11.93 6.18 -13.87
N VAL A 114 12.76 5.73 -12.92
CA VAL A 114 14.21 5.55 -13.11
C VAL A 114 14.59 4.11 -12.81
N LEU A 115 15.25 3.42 -13.75
CA LEU A 115 15.83 2.08 -13.54
C LEU A 115 14.85 1.06 -12.91
N ALA A 116 13.58 1.10 -13.35
CA ALA A 116 12.46 0.28 -12.86
C ALA A 116 11.89 0.63 -11.47
N LEU A 117 12.30 1.74 -10.84
CA LEU A 117 11.65 2.27 -9.64
C LEU A 117 10.59 3.30 -10.05
N GLN A 118 9.35 3.11 -9.58
CA GLN A 118 8.29 4.10 -9.79
C GLN A 118 8.56 5.38 -8.98
N GLU A 119 8.93 5.24 -7.72
CA GLU A 119 9.16 6.38 -6.81
C GLU A 119 10.49 6.24 -6.04
N PRO A 120 11.64 6.59 -6.66
CA PRO A 120 12.96 6.28 -6.10
C PRO A 120 13.22 6.88 -4.72
N VAL A 121 12.69 8.07 -4.44
CA VAL A 121 12.83 8.73 -3.13
C VAL A 121 11.98 8.02 -2.07
N SER A 122 10.73 7.68 -2.39
CA SER A 122 9.84 6.94 -1.49
C SER A 122 10.41 5.55 -1.16
N VAL A 123 11.01 4.87 -2.15
CA VAL A 123 11.72 3.61 -1.95
C VAL A 123 12.87 3.77 -0.95
N ALA A 124 13.74 4.76 -1.17
CA ALA A 124 14.89 4.98 -0.30
C ALA A 124 14.47 5.30 1.14
N LEU A 125 13.48 6.18 1.32
CA LEU A 125 12.97 6.55 2.64
C LEU A 125 12.28 5.37 3.35
N SER A 126 11.54 4.54 2.62
CA SER A 126 10.90 3.34 3.17
C SER A 126 11.93 2.29 3.59
N ALA A 127 12.96 2.06 2.76
CA ALA A 127 14.05 1.15 3.07
C ALA A 127 14.86 1.62 4.30
N LEU A 128 15.11 2.93 4.43
CA LEU A 128 15.75 3.50 5.62
C LEU A 128 14.90 3.29 6.87
N ASN A 129 13.58 3.49 6.79
CA ASN A 129 12.68 3.20 7.91
C ASN A 129 12.73 1.72 8.31
N LEU A 130 12.70 0.80 7.35
CA LEU A 130 12.85 -0.64 7.60
C LEU A 130 14.14 -0.95 8.36
N ILE A 131 15.27 -0.38 7.92
CA ILE A 131 16.58 -0.56 8.58
C ILE A 131 16.54 -0.04 10.02
N MET A 132 15.96 1.13 10.25
CA MET A 132 15.85 1.71 11.59
C MET A 132 14.96 0.89 12.52
N HIS A 133 13.84 0.36 12.02
CA HIS A 133 12.99 -0.55 12.78
C HIS A 133 13.69 -1.86 13.12
N PHE A 134 14.43 -2.45 12.17
CA PHE A 134 15.24 -3.64 12.42
C PHE A 134 16.32 -3.38 13.47
N HIS A 135 17.07 -2.30 13.34
CA HIS A 135 18.10 -1.90 14.29
C HIS A 135 17.52 -1.67 15.69
N GLY A 136 16.38 -0.98 15.80
CA GLY A 136 15.71 -0.74 17.07
C GLY A 136 15.21 -2.03 17.73
N TRP A 137 14.59 -2.92 16.96
CA TRP A 137 14.12 -4.22 17.45
C TRP A 137 15.28 -5.12 17.91
N LEU A 138 16.36 -5.19 17.13
CA LEU A 138 17.55 -5.96 17.48
C LEU A 138 18.22 -5.41 18.75
N SER A 139 18.35 -4.09 18.86
CA SER A 139 18.90 -3.43 20.05
C SER A 139 18.07 -3.75 21.30
N PHE A 140 16.74 -3.71 21.18
CA PHE A 140 15.82 -4.07 22.25
C PHE A 140 15.94 -5.56 22.65
N PHE A 141 16.02 -6.45 21.66
CA PHE A 141 16.23 -7.88 21.88
C PHE A 141 17.55 -8.15 22.63
N ILE A 142 18.66 -7.56 22.17
CA ILE A 142 19.97 -7.70 22.81
C ILE A 142 19.94 -7.19 24.24
N LEU A 143 19.36 -6.01 24.48
CA LEU A 143 19.22 -5.44 25.81
C LEU A 143 18.47 -6.38 26.77
N LEU A 144 17.33 -6.91 26.34
CA LEU A 144 16.48 -7.73 27.19
C LEU A 144 17.04 -9.10 27.52
N TYR A 145 17.70 -9.76 26.55
CA TYR A 145 18.12 -11.16 26.70
C TYR A 145 19.59 -11.33 27.04
N TYR A 146 20.44 -10.35 26.73
CA TYR A 146 21.90 -10.46 26.95
C TYR A 146 22.45 -9.47 27.97
N LYS A 147 21.77 -8.35 28.23
CA LYS A 147 22.27 -7.32 29.16
C LYS A 147 21.50 -7.27 30.48
N LEU A 148 20.21 -7.60 30.47
CA LEU A 148 19.36 -7.55 31.66
C LEU A 148 19.18 -8.94 32.29
N PRO A 149 19.04 -9.01 33.64
CA PRO A 149 18.80 -10.28 34.31
C PRO A 149 17.42 -10.84 33.93
N LEU A 150 17.35 -12.14 33.69
CA LEU A 150 16.09 -12.85 33.43
C LEU A 150 15.52 -13.42 34.73
N ARG A 151 14.20 -13.62 34.80
CA ARG A 151 13.56 -14.27 35.95
C ARG A 151 14.07 -15.73 36.06
N PRO A 152 14.67 -16.14 37.19
CA PRO A 152 15.36 -17.44 37.31
C PRO A 152 14.47 -18.65 37.03
N GLN A 153 13.22 -18.63 37.50
CA GLN A 153 12.31 -19.77 37.41
C GLN A 153 11.74 -20.03 36.01
N ARG A 154 11.61 -19.00 35.15
CA ARG A 154 10.88 -19.10 33.87
C ARG A 154 11.68 -18.65 32.66
N ARG A 155 12.93 -18.20 32.84
CA ARG A 155 13.76 -17.56 31.80
C ARG A 155 13.01 -16.48 31.00
N ARG A 156 12.09 -15.76 31.65
CA ARG A 156 11.33 -14.65 31.04
C ARG A 156 11.90 -13.30 31.45
N THR A 157 11.74 -12.30 30.60
CA THR A 157 12.09 -10.92 30.91
C THR A 157 11.25 -10.40 32.09
N TYR A 158 11.83 -9.54 32.93
CA TYR A 158 11.05 -8.85 33.98
C TYR A 158 9.96 -7.95 33.41
N TYR A 159 10.23 -7.41 32.23
CA TYR A 159 9.33 -6.55 31.52
C TYR A 159 8.16 -7.35 30.91
N GLU A 160 6.94 -7.07 31.35
CA GLU A 160 5.75 -7.90 31.04
C GLU A 160 5.10 -7.59 29.69
N PHE A 161 5.49 -6.49 29.05
CA PHE A 161 5.03 -6.13 27.72
C PHE A 161 6.05 -6.49 26.63
N THR A 162 7.14 -7.19 26.98
CA THR A 162 8.19 -7.59 26.03
C THR A 162 7.61 -8.22 24.76
N GLY A 163 6.69 -9.18 24.90
CA GLY A 163 6.06 -9.84 23.76
C GLY A 163 5.34 -8.86 22.84
N LEU A 164 4.68 -7.84 23.39
CA LEU A 164 3.97 -6.85 22.60
C LEU A 164 4.94 -5.98 21.76
N TRP A 165 6.10 -5.63 22.31
CA TRP A 165 7.12 -4.87 21.57
C TRP A 165 7.79 -5.69 20.46
N HIS A 166 7.92 -7.00 20.66
CA HIS A 166 8.41 -7.88 19.59
C HIS A 166 7.40 -7.96 18.44
N ILE A 167 6.10 -8.10 18.75
CA ILE A 167 5.05 -8.09 17.72
C ILE A 167 5.02 -6.74 17.00
N TYR A 168 5.11 -5.62 17.73
CA TYR A 168 5.22 -4.28 17.11
C TYR A 168 6.38 -4.19 16.14
N GLY A 169 7.58 -4.62 16.56
CA GLY A 169 8.78 -4.58 15.71
C GLY A 169 8.61 -5.41 14.43
N ILE A 170 8.04 -6.61 14.54
CA ILE A 170 7.78 -7.47 13.38
C ILE A 170 6.76 -6.85 12.43
N LEU A 171 5.65 -6.32 12.95
CA LEU A 171 4.62 -5.66 12.13
C LEU A 171 5.16 -4.39 11.47
N ALA A 172 5.99 -3.61 12.17
CA ALA A 172 6.61 -2.41 11.63
C ALA A 172 7.56 -2.76 10.48
N MET A 173 8.45 -3.75 10.68
CA MET A 173 9.34 -4.22 9.62
C MET A 173 8.54 -4.77 8.42
N ASN A 174 7.46 -5.52 8.66
CA ASN A 174 6.59 -6.01 7.58
C ASN A 174 5.97 -4.85 6.79
N SER A 175 5.48 -3.81 7.48
CA SER A 175 4.89 -2.64 6.83
C SER A 175 5.88 -1.88 5.96
N TRP A 176 7.06 -1.57 6.48
CA TRP A 176 8.07 -0.85 5.69
C TRP A 176 8.68 -1.69 4.57
N PHE A 177 8.72 -3.01 4.72
CA PHE A 177 9.09 -3.92 3.63
C PHE A 177 8.10 -3.80 2.48
N TRP A 178 6.79 -3.96 2.73
CA TRP A 178 5.80 -3.84 1.67
C TRP A 178 5.71 -2.45 1.08
N SER A 179 5.88 -1.40 1.87
CA SER A 179 5.98 -0.03 1.37
C SER A 179 7.16 0.16 0.43
N THR A 180 8.34 -0.38 0.78
CA THR A 180 9.52 -0.36 -0.09
C THR A 180 9.25 -1.08 -1.41
N VAL A 181 8.63 -2.27 -1.35
CA VAL A 181 8.31 -3.08 -2.53
C VAL A 181 7.27 -2.37 -3.42
N PHE A 182 6.23 -1.79 -2.83
CA PHE A 182 5.18 -1.05 -3.54
C PHE A 182 5.72 0.17 -4.28
N HIS A 183 6.54 0.99 -3.62
CA HIS A 183 7.16 2.15 -4.28
C HIS A 183 8.21 1.75 -5.34
N CYS A 184 8.75 0.53 -5.29
CA CYS A 184 9.60 -0.01 -6.35
C CYS A 184 8.74 -0.42 -7.55
N CYS A 185 7.77 -1.29 -7.33
CA CYS A 185 6.91 -1.90 -8.35
C CYS A 185 5.46 -1.82 -7.88
N ASP A 186 4.70 -0.91 -8.45
CA ASP A 186 3.31 -0.64 -8.10
C ASP A 186 2.38 -1.52 -8.95
N VAL A 187 2.06 -2.70 -8.42
CA VAL A 187 1.06 -3.62 -8.95
C VAL A 187 -0.03 -3.88 -7.92
N ASP A 188 -1.21 -4.30 -8.35
CA ASP A 188 -2.37 -4.56 -7.47
C ASP A 188 -2.04 -5.36 -6.21
N LEU A 189 -1.18 -6.38 -6.35
CA LEU A 189 -0.77 -7.21 -5.23
C LEU A 189 0.07 -6.43 -4.20
N THR A 190 1.04 -5.63 -4.65
CA THR A 190 1.91 -4.87 -3.76
C THR A 190 1.17 -3.72 -3.12
N GLU A 191 0.23 -3.10 -3.84
CA GLU A 191 -0.68 -2.07 -3.30
C GLU A 191 -1.52 -2.65 -2.14
N LYS A 192 -2.18 -3.79 -2.38
CA LYS A 192 -2.97 -4.50 -1.35
C LYS A 192 -2.15 -4.84 -0.12
N LEU A 193 -0.93 -5.34 -0.32
CA LEU A 193 -0.05 -5.75 0.78
C LEU A 193 0.50 -4.55 1.55
N ASP A 194 0.85 -3.46 0.88
CA ASP A 194 1.29 -2.23 1.54
C ASP A 194 0.19 -1.65 2.43
N TYR A 195 -1.00 -1.39 1.88
CA TYR A 195 -2.13 -0.88 2.66
C TYR A 195 -2.53 -1.83 3.80
N SER A 196 -2.62 -3.14 3.53
CA SER A 196 -2.97 -4.13 4.55
C SER A 196 -1.96 -4.13 5.70
N SER A 197 -0.66 -4.05 5.38
CA SER A 197 0.42 -4.05 6.37
C SER A 197 0.48 -2.75 7.18
N ALA A 198 0.24 -1.59 6.55
CA ALA A 198 0.17 -0.30 7.21
C ALA A 198 -1.02 -0.22 8.18
N VAL A 199 -2.20 -0.68 7.74
CA VAL A 199 -3.40 -0.74 8.59
C VAL A 199 -3.21 -1.71 9.76
N ALA A 200 -2.58 -2.87 9.53
CA ALA A 200 -2.25 -3.82 10.59
C ALA A 200 -1.30 -3.20 11.63
N LEU A 201 -0.26 -2.46 11.19
CA LEU A 201 0.66 -1.76 12.08
C LEU A 201 -0.04 -0.65 12.89
N LEU A 202 -0.87 0.18 12.26
CA LEU A 202 -1.62 1.23 12.95
C LEU A 202 -2.62 0.66 13.95
N GLY A 203 -3.36 -0.38 13.55
CA GLY A 203 -4.29 -1.09 14.41
C GLY A 203 -3.61 -1.70 15.63
N TYR A 204 -2.46 -2.36 15.42
CA TYR A 204 -1.66 -2.90 16.50
C TYR A 204 -1.07 -1.82 17.40
N SER A 205 -0.62 -0.70 16.83
CA SER A 205 -0.13 0.47 17.58
C SER A 205 -1.20 1.01 18.52
N LEU A 206 -2.45 1.08 18.07
CA LEU A 206 -3.59 1.49 18.91
C LEU A 206 -3.83 0.50 20.06
N ILE A 207 -3.82 -0.81 19.78
CA ILE A 207 -3.92 -1.85 20.81
C ILE A 207 -2.81 -1.68 21.84
N LEU A 208 -1.56 -1.57 21.37
CA LEU A 208 -0.38 -1.40 22.22
C LEU A 208 -0.50 -0.14 23.08
N ALA A 209 -0.92 0.99 22.50
CA ALA A 209 -1.11 2.25 23.21
C ALA A 209 -2.15 2.13 24.33
N VAL A 210 -3.30 1.49 24.07
CA VAL A 210 -4.35 1.24 25.09
C VAL A 210 -3.79 0.36 26.21
N LEU A 211 -3.19 -0.80 25.87
CA LEU A 211 -2.68 -1.73 26.88
C LEU A 211 -1.56 -1.13 27.73
N ARG A 212 -0.68 -0.32 27.13
CA ARG A 212 0.39 0.39 27.84
C ARG A 212 -0.14 1.51 28.73
N THR A 213 -1.04 2.35 28.22
CA THR A 213 -1.56 3.52 28.94
C THR A 213 -2.36 3.12 30.17
N PHE A 214 -3.20 2.08 30.05
CA PHE A 214 -3.96 1.54 31.18
C PHE A 214 -3.19 0.48 31.99
N ASN A 215 -1.91 0.24 31.66
CA ASN A 215 -1.03 -0.75 32.30
C ASN A 215 -1.72 -2.12 32.50
N VAL A 216 -2.37 -2.62 31.44
CA VAL A 216 -3.17 -3.85 31.47
C VAL A 216 -2.24 -5.06 31.45
N ARG A 217 -2.07 -5.70 32.62
CA ARG A 217 -1.19 -6.86 32.80
C ARG A 217 -1.90 -8.20 32.71
N GLU A 218 -3.18 -8.23 33.06
CA GLU A 218 -3.96 -9.46 33.04
C GLU A 218 -4.34 -9.86 31.61
N GLU A 219 -4.03 -11.10 31.23
CA GLU A 219 -4.19 -11.60 29.87
C GLU A 219 -5.67 -11.55 29.41
N ALA A 220 -6.63 -11.89 30.28
CA ALA A 220 -8.05 -11.82 29.95
C ALA A 220 -8.50 -10.39 29.60
N ARG A 221 -8.05 -9.39 30.37
CA ARG A 221 -8.32 -7.97 30.07
C ARG A 221 -7.62 -7.52 28.79
N ARG A 222 -6.40 -8.00 28.52
CA ARG A 222 -5.71 -7.70 27.24
C ARG A 222 -6.54 -8.18 26.04
N VAL A 223 -7.07 -9.40 26.10
CA VAL A 223 -7.93 -9.95 25.05
C VAL A 223 -9.22 -9.13 24.91
N MET A 224 -9.84 -8.73 26.03
CA MET A 224 -11.05 -7.90 26.02
C MET A 224 -10.86 -6.56 25.28
N PHE A 225 -9.70 -5.90 25.43
CA PHE A 225 -9.38 -4.68 24.68
C PHE A 225 -8.92 -4.95 23.25
N ALA A 226 -8.11 -5.99 23.03
CA ALA A 226 -7.51 -6.28 21.73
C ALA A 226 -8.51 -6.87 20.72
N ALA A 227 -9.40 -7.78 21.14
CA ALA A 227 -10.34 -8.48 20.26
C ALA A 227 -11.24 -7.54 19.42
N PRO A 228 -11.94 -6.54 19.97
CA PRO A 228 -12.77 -5.65 19.17
C PRO A 228 -11.94 -4.79 18.20
N LEU A 229 -10.75 -4.35 18.61
CA LEU A 229 -9.85 -3.58 17.74
C LEU A 229 -9.29 -4.45 16.61
N LEU A 230 -8.90 -5.69 16.90
CA LEU A 230 -8.46 -6.65 15.88
C LEU A 230 -9.59 -6.96 14.89
N ALA A 231 -10.81 -7.17 15.37
CA ALA A 231 -11.97 -7.39 14.50
C ALA A 231 -12.18 -6.20 13.55
N PHE A 232 -12.15 -4.97 14.08
CA PHE A 232 -12.24 -3.75 13.28
C PHE A 232 -11.13 -3.68 12.21
N VAL A 233 -9.87 -3.85 12.63
CA VAL A 233 -8.70 -3.82 11.73
C VAL A 233 -8.82 -4.86 10.62
N THR A 234 -9.18 -6.10 10.95
CA THR A 234 -9.38 -7.16 9.96
C THR A 234 -10.51 -6.82 8.98
N THR A 235 -11.66 -6.36 9.48
CA THR A 235 -12.76 -5.95 8.59
C THR A 235 -12.38 -4.78 7.68
N HIS A 236 -11.58 -3.83 8.18
CA HIS A 236 -11.12 -2.69 7.40
C HIS A 236 -10.12 -3.11 6.32
N ILE A 237 -9.19 -4.02 6.63
CA ILE A 237 -8.27 -4.61 5.65
C ILE A 237 -9.04 -5.33 4.54
N LEU A 238 -10.06 -6.12 4.90
CA LEU A 238 -10.90 -6.82 3.91
C LEU A 238 -11.66 -5.83 3.02
N PHE A 239 -12.18 -4.75 3.60
CA PHE A 239 -12.86 -3.68 2.86
C PHE A 239 -11.92 -2.98 1.86
N LEU A 240 -10.71 -2.59 2.28
CA LEU A 240 -9.74 -1.95 1.39
C LEU A 240 -9.33 -2.88 0.25
N ASN A 241 -9.06 -4.16 0.54
CA ASN A 241 -8.74 -5.14 -0.50
C ASN A 241 -9.88 -5.34 -1.50
N PHE A 242 -11.14 -5.28 -1.04
CA PHE A 242 -12.31 -5.34 -1.92
C PHE A 242 -12.39 -4.11 -2.84
N ILE A 243 -12.20 -2.90 -2.30
CA ILE A 243 -12.19 -1.67 -3.09
C ILE A 243 -11.08 -1.70 -4.14
N ILE A 244 -9.83 -1.98 -3.75
CA ILE A 244 -8.69 -2.02 -4.68
C ILE A 244 -8.94 -3.05 -5.80
N SER A 245 -9.54 -4.19 -5.48
CA SER A 245 -9.87 -5.23 -6.48
C SER A 245 -11.01 -4.85 -7.43
N THR A 246 -11.88 -3.90 -7.06
CA THR A 246 -13.06 -3.51 -7.86
C THR A 246 -12.85 -2.21 -8.63
N THR A 247 -11.97 -1.32 -8.18
CA THR A 247 -11.70 -0.03 -8.84
C THR A 247 -10.40 0.00 -9.66
N GLY A 248 -9.58 -1.05 -9.61
CA GLY A 248 -8.28 -1.09 -10.33
C GLY A 248 -7.27 -0.09 -9.74
N GLY A 249 -7.17 -0.09 -8.40
CA GLY A 249 -6.33 0.82 -7.61
C GLY A 249 -7.08 2.02 -7.02
N ILE A 250 -6.44 2.72 -6.08
CA ILE A 250 -6.87 4.02 -5.51
C ILE A 250 -6.14 5.20 -6.16
#